data_AF-A0A318JNB5-F1
#
_entry.id   AF-A0A318JNB5-F1
#
_cell.length_a   1.000
_cell.length_b   1.000
_cell.length_c   1.000
_cell.angle_alpha   90.00
_cell.angle_beta   90.00
_cell.angle_gamma   90.00
#
_symmetry.space_group_name_H-M   'P 1'
#
loop_
_entity.id
_entity.type
_entity.pdbx_description
1 polymer ?
#
loop_
_entity_poly.entity_id
_entity_poly.type
_entity_poly.pdbx_seq_one_letter_code
_entity_poly.pdbx_strand_id
1 'polypeptide(L)' 'MFVKPAPGLSVRDPDLLDLLPDEGREVPDTDYWQRRVRDKDVELVGAPQPVPGD' A
#
# COMPACT_ATOMS: atom_id res chain seq x y z
N MET A 1 3.19 -4.49 5.91
CA MET A 1 1.79 -4.20 5.56
C MET A 1 1.67 -4.12 4.04
N PHE A 2 0.61 -4.64 3.44
CA PHE A 2 0.41 -4.47 2.00
C PHE A 2 -0.43 -3.22 1.75
N VAL A 3 0.10 -2.29 0.95
CA VAL A 3 -0.59 -1.06 0.59
C VAL A 3 -0.64 -0.90 -0.91
N LYS A 4 -1.73 -0.35 -1.43
CA LYS A 4 -1.85 0.06 -2.82
C LYS A 4 -2.11 1.57 -2.91
N PRO A 5 -1.57 2.29 -3.91
CA PRO A 5 -1.91 3.69 -4.11
C PRO A 5 -3.38 3.83 -4.48
N ALA A 6 -4.01 4.94 -4.09
CA ALA A 6 -5.36 5.23 -4.55
C ALA A 6 -5.38 5.46 -6.07
N PRO A 7 -6.47 5.14 -6.78
CA PRO A 7 -6.55 5.29 -8.22
C PRO A 7 -6.31 6.75 -8.64
N GLY A 8 -5.33 6.96 -9.51
CA GLY A 8 -4.93 8.30 -9.98
C GLY A 8 -3.96 9.04 -9.04
N LEU A 9 -3.50 8.41 -7.96
CA LEU A 9 -2.41 8.91 -7.12
C LEU A 9 -1.13 8.13 -7.37
N SER A 10 -0.01 8.85 -7.38
CA SER A 10 1.32 8.27 -7.47
C SER A 10 2.04 8.47 -6.13
N VAL A 11 2.11 7.41 -5.33
CA VAL A 11 2.77 7.46 -4.02
C VAL A 11 4.19 6.98 -4.16
N ARG A 12 5.15 7.79 -3.71
CA ARG A 12 6.57 7.45 -3.74
C ARG A 12 6.95 6.65 -2.49
N ASP A 13 7.65 5.55 -2.72
CA ASP A 13 8.26 4.72 -1.70
C ASP A 13 9.59 5.38 -1.24
N PRO A 14 9.75 5.73 0.04
CA PRO A 14 10.96 6.37 0.53
C PRO A 14 12.16 5.41 0.61
N ASP A 15 11.92 4.10 0.74
CA ASP A 15 12.96 3.09 0.87
C ASP A 15 13.48 2.67 -0.51
N LEU A 16 12.56 2.43 -1.45
CA LEU A 16 12.90 2.01 -2.82
C LEU A 16 13.10 3.19 -3.78
N LEU A 17 12.76 4.40 -3.35
CA LEU A 17 12.86 5.66 -4.10
C LEU A 17 12.07 5.66 -5.43
N ASP A 18 11.15 4.72 -5.58
CA ASP A 18 10.31 4.51 -6.76
C ASP A 18 8.83 4.73 -6.46
N LEU A 19 7.98 4.74 -7.48
CA LEU A 19 6.53 4.81 -7.31
C LEU A 19 5.96 3.44 -6.92
N LEU A 20 4.96 3.47 -6.04
CA LEU A 20 4.14 2.30 -5.74
C LEU A 20 3.42 1.83 -7.00
N PRO A 21 3.47 0.54 -7.34
CA PRO A 21 2.66 -0.01 -8.43
C PRO A 21 1.17 0.08 -8.09
N ASP A 22 0.32 0.20 -9.10
CA ASP A 22 -1.15 0.24 -8.94
C ASP A 22 -1.71 -1.01 -8.25
N GLU A 23 -1.05 -2.15 -8.42
CA GLU A 23 -1.40 -3.43 -7.76
C GLU A 23 -1.11 -3.40 -6.25
N GLY A 24 -0.30 -2.45 -5.80
CA GLY A 24 0.21 -2.33 -4.45
C GLY A 24 1.43 -3.21 -4.18
N ARG A 25 2.01 -3.02 -2.99
CA ARG A 25 3.24 -3.69 -2.56
C ARG A 25 3.22 -3.90 -1.05
N GLU A 26 3.95 -4.91 -0.61
CA GLU A 26 4.33 -5.07 0.79
C GLU A 26 5.38 -4.04 1.21
N VAL A 27 5.00 -3.16 2.13
CA VAL A 27 5.84 -2.10 2.68
C VAL A 27 6.00 -2.31 4.20
N PRO A 28 7.07 -1.79 4.83
CA PRO A 28 7.22 -1.88 6.27
C PRO A 28 6.12 -1.09 6.99
N ASP A 29 5.66 -1.55 8.16
CA ASP A 29 4.69 -0.81 8.97
C ASP A 29 5.40 0.31 9.74
N THR A 30 5.57 1.45 9.08
CA THR A 30 6.22 2.65 9.64
C THR A 30 5.24 3.81 9.73
N ASP A 31 5.54 4.81 10.55
CA ASP A 31 4.75 6.04 10.66
C ASP A 31 4.48 6.71 9.31
N TYR A 32 5.40 6.59 8.34
CA TYR A 32 5.20 7.11 6.99
C TYR A 32 3.99 6.45 6.31
N TRP A 33 3.96 5.12 6.26
CA TRP A 33 2.88 4.37 5.61
C TRP A 33 1.57 4.50 6.36
N GLN A 34 1.59 4.50 7.69
CA GLN A 34 0.40 4.74 8.50
C GLN A 34 -0.22 6.12 8.23
N ARG A 35 0.60 7.16 8.05
CA ARG A 35 0.12 8.50 7.67
C ARG A 35 -0.51 8.49 6.28
N ARG A 36 0.12 7.85 5.29
CA ARG A 36 -0.45 7.71 3.93
C ARG A 36 -1.79 6.99 3.93
N VAL A 37 -1.95 5.96 4.76
CA VAL A 37 -3.23 5.27 4.94
C VAL A 37 -4.28 6.21 5.53
N ARG A 38 -3.92 7.04 6.52
CA ARG A 38 -4.82 8.02 7.13
C ARG A 38 -5.23 9.14 6.17
N ASP A 39 -4.30 9.63 5.36
CA ASP A 39 -4.56 10.64 4.31
C ASP A 39 -5.35 10.07 3.12
N LYS A 40 -5.53 8.74 3.05
CA LYS A 40 -6.14 8.02 1.91
C LYS A 40 -5.33 8.14 0.61
N ASP A 41 -4.05 8.46 0.73
CA ASP A 41 -3.09 8.37 -0.38
C ASP A 41 -2.87 6.91 -0.81
N VAL A 42 -2.85 6.02 0.18
CA VAL A 42 -2.75 4.57 -0.02
C VAL A 42 -3.86 3.84 0.74
N GLU A 43 -4.29 2.72 0.20
CA GLU A 43 -5.23 1.82 0.86
C GLU A 43 -4.48 0.63 1.43
N LEU A 44 -4.70 0.34 2.72
CA LEU A 44 -4.21 -0.88 3.36
C LEU A 44 -5.00 -2.08 2.81
N VAL A 45 -4.34 -2.95 2.07
CA VAL A 45 -4.91 -4.23 1.63
C VAL A 45 -4.56 -5.25 2.73
N GLY A 46 -5.43 -5.33 3.73
CA GLY A 46 -5.24 -6.20 4.90
C GLY A 46 -5.29 -7.66 4.49
N ALA A 47 -4.12 -8.33 4.58
CA ALA A 47 -3.86 -9.73 4.25
C ALA A 47 -4.22 -10.13 2.81
N PRO A 48 -3.46 -11.05 2.17
CA PRO A 48 -4.01 -11.74 1.02
C PRO A 48 -5.34 -12.33 1.47
N GLN A 49 -6.43 -12.00 0.77
CA GLN A 49 -7.67 -12.77 0.90
C GLN A 49 -7.25 -14.26 0.89
N PRO A 50 -7.52 -15.05 1.94
CA PRO A 50 -7.48 -16.48 1.75
C PRO A 50 -8.51 -16.73 0.67
N VAL A 51 -8.05 -17.15 -0.51
CA VAL A 51 -8.92 -17.62 -1.57
C VAL A 51 -9.96 -18.53 -0.91
N PRO A 52 -11.27 -18.28 -1.05
CA PRO A 52 -12.25 -19.24 -0.60
C PRO A 52 -12.08 -20.46 -1.50
N GLY A 53 -11.29 -21.42 -1.03
CA GLY A 53 -11.17 -22.75 -1.59
C GLY A 53 -11.90 -23.72 -0.68
N ASP A 54 -13.09 -24.13 -1.11
CA ASP A 54 -13.41 -25.51 -1.49
C ASP A 54 -14.67 -25.51 -2.37
#